data_AF-A0AB35FVZ0-F1
#
_entry.id   AF-A0AB35FVZ0-F1
#
_cell.length_a   1.000
_cell.length_b   1.000
_cell.length_c   1.000
_cell.angle_alpha   90.00
_cell.angle_beta   90.00
_cell.angle_gamma   90.00
#
_symmetry.space_group_name_H-M   'P 1'
#
loop_
_entity.id
_entity.type
_entity.pdbx_description
1 polymer ?
#
loop_
_entity_poly.entity_id
_entity_poly.type
_entity_poly.pdbx_seq_one_letter_code
_entity_poly.pdbx_strand_id
1 'polypeptide(L)'
;MAEQKYTAEEIDDIKNRILESLEQVIDPELGIDIVNLGLIYEIRFNEENGETEIDMTLTTMGCPLADLLTDQIHDALEEIPEVTKVEVKLVWYPAWTVEKMSRYARIALGIK
;
A
#
# COMPACT_ATOMS: atom_id res chain seq x y z
N MET A 1 -26.10 -16.37 3.11
CA MET A 1 -26.50 -14.95 3.21
C MET A 1 -25.24 -14.27 3.69
N ALA A 2 -24.56 -13.51 2.83
CA ALA A 2 -23.35 -12.80 3.21
C ALA A 2 -23.77 -11.66 4.14
N GLU A 3 -23.39 -11.75 5.41
CA GLU A 3 -23.58 -10.68 6.38
C GLU A 3 -22.44 -9.68 6.15
N GLN A 4 -22.74 -8.60 5.42
CA GLN A 4 -21.83 -7.46 5.28
C GLN A 4 -21.54 -6.90 6.68
N LYS A 5 -20.30 -7.05 7.15
CA LYS A 5 -19.91 -6.65 8.51
C LYS A 5 -19.71 -5.13 8.62
N TYR A 6 -19.38 -4.48 7.51
CA TYR A 6 -19.12 -3.03 7.43
C TYR A 6 -19.98 -2.38 6.35
N THR A 7 -20.39 -1.14 6.59
CA THR A 7 -21.09 -0.31 5.59
C THR A 7 -20.12 0.30 4.57
N ALA A 8 -20.63 0.80 3.44
CA ALA A 8 -19.81 1.44 2.41
C ALA A 8 -19.04 2.68 2.92
N GLU A 9 -19.62 3.43 3.86
CA GLU A 9 -18.98 4.60 4.47
C GLU A 9 -17.85 4.18 5.42
N GLU A 10 -18.05 3.13 6.21
CA GLU A 10 -16.99 2.55 7.06
C GLU A 10 -15.85 1.97 6.23
N ILE A 11 -16.14 1.32 5.10
CA ILE A 11 -15.11 0.78 4.21
C ILE A 11 -14.26 1.91 3.63
N ASP A 12 -14.85 3.06 3.30
CA ASP A 12 -14.09 4.22 2.83
C ASP A 12 -13.16 4.75 3.93
N ASP A 13 -13.66 4.91 5.17
CA ASP A 13 -12.85 5.33 6.32
C ASP A 13 -11.69 4.35 6.60
N ILE A 14 -11.97 3.04 6.60
CA ILE A 14 -10.95 2.00 6.77
C ILE A 14 -9.90 2.09 5.66
N LYS A 15 -10.31 2.25 4.40
CA LYS A 15 -9.37 2.40 3.28
C LYS A 15 -8.52 3.66 3.39
N ASN A 16 -9.09 4.76 3.86
CA ASN A 16 -8.33 5.99 4.12
C ASN A 16 -7.29 5.77 5.23
N ARG A 17 -7.67 5.11 6.33
CA ARG A 17 -6.73 4.76 7.41
C ARG A 17 -5.63 3.80 6.98
N ILE A 18 -5.95 2.82 6.12
CA ILE A 18 -4.97 1.94 5.49
C ILE A 18 -4.00 2.79 4.66
N LEU A 19 -4.50 3.71 3.83
CA LEU A 19 -3.66 4.58 3.01
C LEU A 19 -2.74 5.45 3.86
N GLU A 20 -3.26 6.10 4.90
CA GLU A 20 -2.48 6.91 5.85
C GLU A 20 -1.39 6.09 6.55
N SER A 21 -1.68 4.82 6.86
CA SER A 21 -0.69 3.92 7.48
C SER A 21 0.40 3.53 6.47
N LEU A 22 0.04 3.29 5.21
CA LEU A 22 0.99 3.01 4.14
C LEU A 22 1.88 4.23 3.80
N GLU A 23 1.41 5.45 4.00
CA GLU A 23 2.23 6.67 3.87
C GLU A 23 3.36 6.76 4.91
N GLN A 24 3.30 5.98 6.00
CA GLN A 24 4.37 5.89 6.99
C GLN A 24 5.49 4.93 6.56
N VAL A 25 5.23 4.06 5.57
CA VAL A 25 6.22 3.12 5.06
C VAL A 25 7.11 3.82 4.04
N ILE A 26 8.33 4.14 4.45
CA ILE A 26 9.31 4.86 3.65
C ILE A 26 10.22 3.91 2.91
N ASP A 27 10.42 4.14 1.61
CA ASP A 27 11.47 3.48 0.84
C ASP A 27 12.84 4.01 1.29
N PRO A 28 13.72 3.19 1.90
CA PRO A 28 15.00 3.65 2.41
C PRO A 28 16.03 3.99 1.32
N GLU A 29 15.80 3.61 0.05
CA GLU A 29 16.68 3.99 -1.05
C GLU A 29 16.36 5.41 -1.55
N LEU A 30 15.07 5.75 -1.66
CA LEU A 30 14.59 7.03 -2.21
C LEU A 30 14.20 8.05 -1.13
N GLY A 31 13.97 7.61 0.11
CA GLY A 31 13.56 8.46 1.23
C GLY A 31 12.15 9.04 1.11
N ILE A 32 11.29 8.41 0.31
CA ILE A 32 9.89 8.80 0.07
C ILE A 32 9.00 7.59 0.35
N ASP A 33 7.78 7.83 0.80
CA ASP A 33 6.82 6.77 1.08
C ASP A 33 6.32 6.04 -0.18
N ILE A 34 5.94 4.79 0.01
CA ILE A 34 5.51 3.90 -1.08
C ILE A 34 4.22 4.36 -1.77
N VAL A 35 3.39 5.15 -1.10
CA VAL A 35 2.15 5.72 -1.66
C VAL A 35 2.48 6.85 -2.62
N ASN A 36 3.30 7.81 -2.21
CA ASN A 36 3.75 8.93 -3.03
C ASN A 36 4.68 8.48 -4.16
N LEU A 37 5.44 7.40 -3.98
CA LEU A 37 6.17 6.76 -5.08
C LEU A 37 5.25 6.06 -6.10
N GLY A 38 3.98 5.84 -5.77
CA GLY A 38 3.02 5.16 -6.62
C GLY A 38 3.32 3.67 -6.78
N LEU A 39 3.87 3.05 -5.72
CA LEU A 39 4.16 1.61 -5.68
C LEU A 39 2.93 0.78 -5.33
N ILE A 40 1.96 1.36 -4.63
CA ILE A 40 0.66 0.74 -4.33
C ILE A 40 -0.27 0.91 -5.53
N TYR A 41 -0.75 -0.20 -6.09
CA TYR A 41 -1.66 -0.19 -7.25
C TYR A 41 -3.11 -0.39 -6.85
N GLU A 42 -3.37 -1.30 -5.92
CA GLU A 42 -4.73 -1.63 -5.50
C GLU A 42 -4.77 -2.05 -4.04
N ILE A 43 -5.82 -1.61 -3.34
CA ILE A 43 -6.13 -1.99 -1.96
C ILE A 43 -7.53 -2.60 -1.97
N ARG A 44 -7.60 -3.91 -1.70
CA ARG A 44 -8.84 -4.67 -1.60
C ARG A 44 -9.09 -5.02 -0.14
N PHE A 45 -10.10 -4.39 0.46
CA PHE A 45 -10.56 -4.71 1.81
C PHE A 45 -11.78 -5.62 1.72
N ASN A 46 -11.73 -6.77 2.40
CA ASN A 46 -12.84 -7.71 2.48
C ASN A 46 -13.82 -7.30 3.59
N GLU A 47 -14.99 -6.86 3.17
CA GLU A 47 -16.08 -6.38 4.03
C GLU A 47 -16.73 -7.43 4.94
N GLU A 48 -16.50 -8.73 4.70
CA GLU A 48 -17.07 -9.81 5.51
C GLU A 48 -16.15 -10.18 6.68
N ASN A 49 -14.84 -10.20 6.45
CA ASN A 49 -13.87 -10.76 7.40
C ASN A 49 -12.70 -9.84 7.76
N GLY A 50 -12.53 -8.69 7.10
CA GLY A 50 -11.45 -7.74 7.34
C GLY A 50 -10.09 -8.13 6.72
N GLU A 51 -10.05 -9.17 5.88
CA GLU A 51 -8.84 -9.50 5.12
C GLU A 51 -8.53 -8.37 4.13
N THR A 52 -7.30 -7.89 4.15
CA THR A 52 -6.82 -6.79 3.31
C THR A 52 -5.75 -7.30 2.38
N GLU A 53 -5.98 -7.13 1.09
CA GLU A 53 -5.04 -7.51 0.05
C GLU A 53 -4.51 -6.25 -0.64
N ILE A 54 -3.19 -6.19 -0.80
CA ILE A 54 -2.49 -5.04 -1.37
C ILE A 54 -1.69 -5.52 -2.57
N ASP A 55 -2.06 -5.02 -3.75
CA ASP A 55 -1.25 -5.19 -4.95
C ASP A 55 -0.24 -4.05 -5.00
N MET A 56 1.03 -4.39 -4.90
CA MET A 56 2.12 -3.43 -5.00
C MET A 56 3.18 -3.88 -5.99
N THR A 57 3.97 -2.92 -6.45
CA THR A 57 5.10 -3.16 -7.34
C THR A 57 6.39 -2.63 -6.71
N LEU A 58 7.52 -2.96 -7.33
CA LEU A 58 8.81 -2.42 -6.94
C LEU A 58 9.51 -1.79 -8.13
N THR A 59 10.42 -0.87 -7.83
CA THR A 59 11.28 -0.23 -8.83
C THR A 59 12.25 -1.23 -9.47
N THR A 60 12.64 -2.28 -8.74
CA THR A 60 13.62 -3.30 -9.16
C THR A 60 13.20 -4.72 -8.80
N MET A 61 13.33 -5.67 -9.73
CA MET A 61 13.08 -7.09 -9.47
C MET A 61 14.16 -7.70 -8.57
N GLY A 62 13.73 -8.47 -7.55
CA GLY A 62 14.64 -9.24 -6.69
C GLY A 62 15.43 -8.42 -5.68
N CYS A 63 14.98 -7.20 -5.37
CA CYS A 63 15.61 -6.38 -4.34
C CYS A 63 15.32 -7.00 -2.95
N PRO A 64 16.32 -7.20 -2.06
CA PRO A 64 16.08 -7.62 -0.68
C PRO A 64 15.20 -6.63 0.11
N LEU A 65 15.04 -5.42 -0.43
CA LEU A 65 14.15 -4.41 0.09
C LEU A 65 12.67 -4.79 -0.04
N ALA A 66 12.32 -5.67 -0.98
CA ALA A 66 10.96 -6.17 -1.16
C ALA A 66 10.41 -6.77 0.14
N ASP A 67 11.18 -7.65 0.76
CA ASP A 67 10.80 -8.32 2.00
C ASP A 67 10.68 -7.30 3.15
N LEU A 68 11.62 -6.33 3.24
CA LEU A 68 11.59 -5.29 4.26
C LEU A 68 10.38 -4.35 4.11
N LEU A 69 10.03 -3.94 2.89
CA LEU A 69 8.85 -3.11 2.65
C LEU A 69 7.57 -3.89 2.92
N THR A 70 7.54 -5.16 2.54
CA THR A 70 6.40 -6.05 2.83
C THR A 70 6.19 -6.16 4.33
N ASP A 71 7.26 -6.44 5.10
CA ASP A 71 7.24 -6.52 6.57
C ASP A 71 6.73 -5.21 7.20
N GLN A 72 7.26 -4.06 6.78
CA GLN A 72 6.78 -2.76 7.26
C GLN A 72 5.31 -2.48 6.92
N ILE A 73 4.82 -2.93 5.76
CA ILE A 73 3.40 -2.84 5.41
C ILE A 73 2.57 -3.72 6.35
N HIS A 74 3.03 -4.93 6.66
CA HIS A 74 2.36 -5.80 7.61
C HIS A 74 2.27 -5.15 9.00
N ASP A 75 3.38 -4.65 9.54
CA ASP A 75 3.41 -3.94 10.82
C ASP A 75 2.48 -2.72 10.83
N ALA A 76 2.56 -1.86 9.81
CA ALA A 76 1.74 -0.64 9.73
C ALA A 76 0.24 -0.92 9.70
N LEU A 77 -0.17 -2.04 9.10
CA LEU A 77 -1.58 -2.41 8.98
C LEU A 77 -2.08 -3.27 10.13
N GLU A 78 -1.19 -3.92 10.89
CA GLU A 78 -1.54 -4.63 12.12
C GLU A 78 -2.08 -3.67 13.20
N GLU A 79 -1.69 -2.38 13.15
CA GLU A 79 -2.21 -1.35 14.04
C GLU A 79 -3.69 -0.98 13.78
N ILE A 80 -4.27 -1.43 12.65
CA ILE A 80 -5.66 -1.15 12.27
C ILE A 80 -6.56 -2.30 12.75
N PRO A 81 -7.40 -2.10 13.80
CA PRO A 81 -8.17 -3.19 14.40
C PRO A 81 -9.20 -3.85 13.46
N GLU A 82 -9.61 -3.16 12.40
CA GLU A 82 -10.51 -3.70 11.37
C GLU A 82 -9.82 -4.66 10.40
N VAL A 83 -8.50 -4.55 10.25
CA VAL A 83 -7.67 -5.40 9.40
C VAL A 83 -7.32 -6.67 10.16
N THR A 84 -7.86 -7.81 9.72
CA THR A 84 -7.66 -9.09 10.42
C THR A 84 -6.49 -9.89 9.86
N LYS A 85 -6.16 -9.66 8.59
CA LYS A 85 -5.05 -10.29 7.89
C LYS A 85 -4.62 -9.39 6.74
N VAL A 86 -3.33 -9.33 6.50
CA VAL A 86 -2.74 -8.60 5.38
C VAL A 86 -2.15 -9.61 4.40
N GLU A 87 -2.42 -9.45 3.12
CA GLU A 87 -1.76 -10.20 2.04
C GLU A 87 -1.16 -9.21 1.03
N VAL A 88 0.17 -9.14 0.97
CA VAL A 88 0.88 -8.29 0.02
C VAL A 88 1.22 -9.09 -1.23
N LYS A 89 0.73 -8.64 -2.39
CA LYS A 89 1.00 -9.25 -3.70
C LYS A 89 1.92 -8.36 -4.51
N LEU A 90 3.12 -8.88 -4.76
CA LEU A 90 4.07 -8.25 -5.67
C LEU A 90 3.66 -8.50 -7.12
N VAL A 91 3.18 -7.44 -7.77
CA VAL A 91 2.81 -7.43 -9.19
C VAL A 91 3.87 -6.69 -10.01
N TRP A 92 4.24 -7.28 -11.13
CA TRP A 92 5.23 -6.72 -12.06
C TRP A 92 4.59 -6.08 -13.30
N TYR A 93 3.30 -6.30 -13.49
CA TYR A 93 2.53 -5.75 -14.61
C TYR A 93 1.28 -5.04 -14.08
N PRO A 94 1.02 -3.78 -14.49
CA PRO A 94 1.85 -2.94 -15.36
C PRO A 94 3.18 -2.56 -14.69
N ALA A 95 4.24 -2.41 -15.50
CA ALA A 95 5.54 -1.98 -14.98
C ALA A 95 5.46 -0.59 -14.34
N TRP A 96 6.20 -0.38 -13.26
CA TRP A 96 6.26 0.92 -12.61
C TRP A 96 7.01 1.93 -13.47
N THR A 97 6.53 3.17 -13.51
CA THR A 97 7.19 4.29 -14.18
C THR A 97 7.13 5.52 -13.28
N VAL A 98 8.08 6.45 -13.47
CA VAL A 98 8.15 7.72 -12.72
C VAL A 98 6.89 8.58 -12.87
N GLU A 99 6.06 8.34 -13.88
CA GLU A 99 4.79 9.02 -14.09
C GLU A 99 3.74 8.68 -13.02
N LYS A 100 3.91 7.55 -12.32
CA LYS A 100 3.04 7.13 -11.21
C LYS A 100 3.34 7.86 -9.91
N MET A 101 4.50 8.51 -9.81
CA MET A 101 4.85 9.30 -8.64
C MET A 101 3.90 10.48 -8.47
N SER A 102 3.58 10.78 -7.21
CA SER A 102 2.85 11.99 -6.86
C SER A 102 3.66 13.24 -7.23
N ARG A 103 2.97 14.38 -7.35
CA ARG A 103 3.64 15.68 -7.58
C ARG A 103 4.68 15.97 -6.50
N TYR A 104 4.40 15.57 -5.25
CA TYR A 104 5.32 15.75 -4.14
C TYR A 104 6.60 14.93 -4.34
N ALA A 105 6.47 13.63 -4.62
CA ALA A 105 7.62 12.74 -4.86
C ALA A 105 8.50 13.22 -6.03
N ARG A 106 7.89 13.65 -7.13
CA ARG A 106 8.64 14.19 -8.29
C ARG A 106 9.46 15.42 -7.92
N ILE A 107 8.90 16.35 -7.16
CA ILE A 107 9.62 17.55 -6.69
C ILE A 107 10.74 17.16 -5.73
N ALA A 108 10.47 16.27 -4.77
CA ALA A 108 11.45 15.85 -3.77
C ALA A 108 12.67 15.17 -4.40
N LEU A 109 12.46 14.36 -5.45
CA LEU A 109 13.52 13.68 -6.20
C LEU A 109 14.12 14.53 -7.34
N GLY A 110 13.66 15.77 -7.53
CA GLY A 110 14.16 16.66 -8.59
C GLY A 110 13.79 16.24 -10.01
N ILE A 111 12.78 15.39 -10.16
CA ILE A 111 12.28 14.88 -11.45
C ILE A 111 11.28 15.89 -12.02
N LYS A 112 11.66 16.58 -13.09
CA LYS A 112 10.79 17.52 -13.81
C LYS A 112 9.76 16.83 -14.68
#